data_AF-A0A4U9D9V9-F1
#
_entry.id   AF-A0A4U9D9V9-F1
#
_cell.length_a   1.000
_cell.length_b   1.000
_cell.length_c   1.000
_cell.angle_alpha   90.00
_cell.angle_beta   90.00
_cell.angle_gamma   90.00
#
_symmetry.space_group_name_H-M   'P 1'
#
loop_
_entity.id
_entity.type
_entity.pdbx_description
1 polymer ?
#
loop_
_entity_poly.entity_id
_entity_poly.type
_entity_poly.pdbx_seq_one_letter_code
_entity_poly.pdbx_strand_id
1 'polypeptide(L)'
;MDELSSQLLGNFTLTLYCAVPVKNKSELNYLRLEWGPDFQQNEVGLIGSDDVPLLTTSSAELAYQQLAPLNGCTWLPTHWAKGKSALYPVTDGTTLSRPLYAIWLQNSDKQAQIREILKTSILE
;
A
#
# COMPACT_ATOMS: atom_id res chain seq x y z
N MET A 1 28.61 14.80 8.27
CA MET A 1 27.55 13.78 8.29
C MET A 1 26.40 14.39 7.52
N ASP A 2 26.03 13.84 6.38
CA ASP A 2 24.92 14.39 5.60
C ASP A 2 23.61 13.99 6.28
N GLU A 3 23.01 14.93 7.00
CA GLU A 3 21.72 14.75 7.67
C GLU A 3 20.59 14.73 6.64
N LEU A 4 19.58 13.88 6.87
CA LEU A 4 18.37 13.82 6.04
C LEU A 4 17.30 14.76 6.62
N SER A 5 16.67 15.53 5.75
CA SER A 5 15.45 16.27 6.05
C SER A 5 14.22 15.48 5.60
N SER A 6 13.10 15.65 6.30
CA SER A 6 11.82 15.03 5.97
C SER A 6 10.66 16.01 6.09
N GLN A 7 9.64 15.83 5.26
CA GLN A 7 8.37 16.55 5.36
C GLN A 7 7.20 15.59 5.16
N LEU A 8 6.24 15.61 6.08
CA LEU A 8 4.96 14.91 5.93
C LEU A 8 4.12 15.60 4.85
N LEU A 9 3.75 14.86 3.82
CA LEU A 9 2.92 15.33 2.70
C LEU A 9 1.43 15.07 2.94
N GLY A 10 1.11 14.17 3.88
CA GLY A 10 -0.25 13.84 4.30
C GLY A 10 -0.41 12.36 4.55
N ASN A 11 -1.65 11.87 4.51
CA ASN A 11 -1.99 10.47 4.73
C ASN A 11 -2.85 9.93 3.60
N PHE A 12 -2.61 8.69 3.21
CA PHE A 12 -3.48 7.93 2.30
C PHE A 12 -4.02 6.68 3.00
N THR A 13 -5.15 6.17 2.51
CA THR A 13 -5.76 4.98 3.10
C THR A 13 -5.47 3.73 2.29
N LEU A 14 -5.29 2.62 3.00
CA LEU A 14 -5.19 1.28 2.44
C LEU A 14 -6.40 0.47 2.87
N THR A 15 -6.96 -0.31 1.96
CA THR A 15 -8.02 -1.28 2.27
C THR A 15 -7.63 -2.64 1.69
N LEU A 16 -8.05 -3.71 2.35
CA LEU A 16 -7.85 -5.07 1.85
C LEU A 16 -8.89 -5.36 0.77
N TYR A 17 -8.45 -5.66 -0.45
CA TYR A 17 -9.32 -5.93 -1.59
C TYR A 17 -9.12 -7.33 -2.15
N CYS A 18 -10.14 -7.83 -2.83
CA CYS A 18 -10.13 -9.06 -3.62
C CYS A 18 -10.95 -8.91 -4.90
N ALA A 19 -10.95 -9.94 -5.75
CA ALA A 19 -11.64 -9.92 -7.04
C ALA A 19 -13.12 -10.34 -6.99
N VAL A 20 -13.63 -10.80 -5.84
CA VAL A 20 -14.97 -11.37 -5.69
C VAL A 20 -15.72 -10.65 -4.56
N PRO A 21 -16.99 -10.25 -4.76
CA PRO A 21 -17.76 -9.59 -3.70
C PRO A 21 -18.09 -10.55 -2.56
N VAL A 22 -18.27 -10.00 -1.35
CA VAL A 22 -18.74 -10.73 -0.15
C VAL A 22 -17.85 -11.92 0.21
N LYS A 23 -16.55 -11.67 0.35
CA LYS A 23 -15.57 -12.65 0.83
C LYS A 23 -14.97 -12.23 2.16
N ASN A 24 -14.69 -13.21 3.02
CA ASN A 24 -13.89 -13.02 4.22
C ASN A 24 -12.43 -13.38 3.98
N LYS A 25 -11.53 -12.91 4.85
CA LYS A 25 -10.09 -13.19 4.80
C LYS A 25 -9.79 -14.69 4.76
N SER A 26 -10.52 -15.49 5.53
CA SER A 26 -10.31 -16.95 5.64
C SER A 26 -10.58 -17.73 4.34
N GLU A 27 -11.23 -17.11 3.35
CA GLU A 27 -11.57 -17.72 2.06
C GLU A 27 -10.57 -17.37 0.95
N LEU A 28 -9.55 -16.56 1.25
CA LEU A 28 -8.69 -15.92 0.27
C LEU A 28 -7.22 -16.15 0.61
N ASN A 29 -6.38 -16.20 -0.43
CA ASN A 29 -4.93 -16.28 -0.26
C ASN A 29 -4.35 -14.87 -0.11
N TYR A 30 -3.56 -14.63 0.94
CA TYR A 30 -2.89 -13.33 1.07
C TYR A 30 -1.78 -13.18 0.02
N LEU A 31 -1.86 -12.11 -0.78
CA LEU A 31 -0.81 -11.68 -1.69
C LEU A 31 -0.10 -10.47 -1.07
N ARG A 32 1.21 -10.56 -0.87
CA ARG A 32 1.99 -9.51 -0.22
C ARG A 32 2.37 -8.42 -1.23
N LEU A 33 1.74 -7.26 -1.09
CA LEU A 33 2.23 -6.01 -1.68
C LEU A 33 3.11 -5.29 -0.66
N GLU A 34 4.33 -4.94 -1.06
CA GLU A 34 5.31 -4.32 -0.15
C GLU A 34 4.92 -2.88 0.21
N TRP A 35 4.70 -2.63 1.51
CA TRP A 35 4.34 -1.31 2.07
C TRP A 35 5.40 -0.71 2.99
N GLY A 36 6.54 -1.38 3.14
CA GLY A 36 7.62 -1.03 4.08
C GLY A 36 7.78 -2.03 5.22
N PRO A 37 8.90 -1.95 5.96
CA PRO A 37 9.27 -2.94 6.98
C PRO A 37 8.34 -2.97 8.20
N ASP A 38 7.69 -1.85 8.51
CA ASP A 38 6.78 -1.71 9.66
C ASP A 38 5.36 -2.23 9.38
N PHE A 39 5.10 -2.73 8.17
CA PHE A 39 3.75 -3.11 7.76
C PHE A 39 3.33 -4.52 8.21
N GLN A 40 4.27 -5.37 8.62
CA GLN A 40 4.04 -6.79 8.95
C GLN A 40 2.93 -7.02 10.00
N GLN A 41 2.75 -6.08 10.94
CA GLN A 41 1.67 -6.16 11.94
C GLN A 41 0.26 -6.21 11.33
N ASN A 42 0.07 -5.65 10.12
CA ASN A 42 -1.20 -5.66 9.40
C ASN A 42 -1.46 -6.96 8.62
N GLU A 43 -0.50 -7.88 8.64
CA GLU A 43 -0.58 -9.19 7.97
C GLU A 43 -0.99 -10.31 8.94
N VAL A 44 -1.03 -10.01 10.24
CA VAL A 44 -1.46 -10.96 11.27
C VAL A 44 -2.89 -11.41 11.01
N GLY A 45 -3.09 -12.72 10.90
CA GLY A 45 -4.38 -13.33 10.59
C GLY A 45 -4.74 -13.36 9.10
N LEU A 46 -3.91 -12.78 8.22
CA LEU A 46 -4.00 -12.94 6.76
C LEU A 46 -3.15 -14.11 6.25
N ILE A 47 -2.05 -14.38 6.96
CA ILE A 47 -1.12 -15.46 6.64
C ILE A 47 -0.55 -16.03 7.94
N GLY A 48 -0.26 -17.33 7.96
CA GLY A 48 0.43 -17.97 9.08
C GLY A 48 1.85 -17.41 9.24
N SER A 49 2.39 -17.43 10.47
CA SER A 49 3.71 -16.87 10.78
C SER A 49 4.85 -17.48 9.95
N ASP A 50 4.71 -18.77 9.60
CA ASP A 50 5.72 -19.54 8.84
C ASP A 50 5.31 -19.76 7.37
N ASP A 51 4.15 -19.23 6.97
CA ASP A 51 3.64 -19.40 5.61
C ASP A 51 4.25 -18.36 4.67
N VAL A 52 4.50 -18.77 3.42
CA VAL A 52 5.01 -17.90 2.37
C VAL A 52 3.83 -17.44 1.49
N PRO A 53 3.65 -16.12 1.25
CA PRO A 53 2.61 -15.63 0.35
C PRO A 53 2.77 -16.23 -1.06
N LEU A 54 1.66 -16.59 -1.71
CA LEU A 54 1.69 -17.11 -3.09
C LEU A 54 2.31 -16.11 -4.08
N LEU A 55 2.26 -14.82 -3.74
CA LEU A 55 2.90 -13.75 -4.47
C LEU A 55 3.44 -12.71 -3.48
N THR A 56 4.69 -12.28 -3.70
CA THR A 56 5.25 -11.06 -3.11
C THR A 56 5.69 -10.13 -4.24
N THR A 57 5.26 -8.87 -4.20
CA THR A 57 5.59 -7.87 -5.23
C THR A 57 5.56 -6.46 -4.66
N SER A 58 6.23 -5.52 -5.32
CA SER A 58 6.13 -4.08 -5.07
C SER A 58 5.22 -3.35 -6.08
N SER A 59 4.60 -4.09 -7.02
CA SER A 59 3.71 -3.52 -8.04
C SER A 59 2.24 -3.78 -7.72
N ALA A 60 1.49 -2.70 -7.44
CA ALA A 60 0.05 -2.76 -7.21
C ALA A 60 -0.72 -3.30 -8.44
N GLU A 61 -0.26 -2.99 -9.66
CA GLU A 61 -0.91 -3.48 -10.89
C GLU A 61 -0.73 -4.99 -11.04
N LEU A 62 0.47 -5.50 -10.76
CA LEU A 62 0.74 -6.94 -10.82
C LEU A 62 -0.09 -7.66 -9.76
N ALA A 63 -0.10 -7.16 -8.51
CA ALA A 63 -0.93 -7.72 -7.46
C ALA A 63 -2.41 -7.77 -7.87
N TYR A 64 -2.95 -6.67 -8.43
CA TYR A 64 -4.32 -6.59 -8.94
C TYR A 64 -4.63 -7.64 -10.01
N GLN A 65 -3.77 -7.79 -11.02
CA GLN A 65 -3.94 -8.78 -12.09
C GLN A 65 -3.94 -10.21 -11.55
N GLN A 66 -3.25 -10.46 -10.43
CA GLN A 66 -3.13 -11.78 -9.81
C GLN A 66 -4.21 -12.07 -8.76
N LEU A 67 -5.07 -11.10 -8.39
CA LEU A 67 -6.13 -11.33 -7.40
C LEU A 67 -7.12 -12.40 -7.84
N ALA A 68 -7.61 -12.36 -9.08
CA ALA A 68 -8.56 -13.37 -9.57
C ALA A 68 -7.90 -14.75 -9.80
N PRO A 69 -6.76 -14.87 -10.51
CA PRO A 69 -6.11 -16.15 -10.74
C PRO A 69 -5.68 -16.89 -9.47
N LEU A 70 -5.27 -16.15 -8.43
CA LEU A 70 -4.75 -16.73 -7.19
C LEU A 70 -5.81 -16.82 -6.08
N ASN A 71 -7.08 -16.50 -6.37
CA ASN A 71 -8.13 -16.33 -5.36
C ASN A 71 -7.64 -15.48 -4.17
N GLY A 72 -7.01 -14.36 -4.50
CA GLY A 72 -6.17 -13.60 -3.60
C GLY A 72 -6.84 -12.38 -2.98
N CYS A 73 -6.26 -11.92 -1.88
CA CYS A 73 -6.49 -10.59 -1.32
C CYS A 73 -5.19 -9.84 -1.10
N THR A 74 -5.22 -8.50 -1.21
CA THR A 74 -4.05 -7.66 -0.93
C THR A 74 -4.44 -6.26 -0.49
N TRP A 75 -3.53 -5.58 0.21
CA TRP A 75 -3.71 -4.21 0.68
C TRP A 75 -3.42 -3.24 -0.47
N LEU A 76 -4.41 -2.44 -0.88
CA LEU A 76 -4.26 -1.47 -1.98
C LEU A 76 -4.68 -0.06 -1.55
N PRO A 77 -4.11 1.01 -2.14
CA PRO A 77 -4.57 2.37 -1.90
C PRO A 77 -6.02 2.52 -2.32
N THR A 78 -6.86 3.01 -1.39
CA THR A 78 -8.29 3.17 -1.62
C THR A 78 -8.57 4.07 -2.81
N HIS A 79 -7.82 5.17 -2.97
CA HIS A 79 -7.98 6.09 -4.10
C HIS A 79 -7.68 5.38 -5.44
N TRP A 80 -6.56 4.66 -5.52
CA TRP A 80 -6.18 3.91 -6.72
C TRP A 80 -7.20 2.82 -7.06
N ALA A 81 -7.69 2.09 -6.05
CA ALA A 81 -8.65 1.00 -6.23
C ALA A 81 -10.01 1.46 -6.77
N LYS A 82 -10.44 2.70 -6.48
CA LYS A 82 -11.69 3.28 -7.02
C LYS A 82 -11.70 3.35 -8.56
N GLY A 83 -10.53 3.49 -9.17
CA GLY A 83 -10.37 3.54 -10.63
C GLY A 83 -10.31 2.17 -11.31
N LYS A 84 -10.42 1.07 -10.55
CA LYS A 84 -10.29 -0.30 -11.07
C LYS A 84 -11.64 -1.02 -11.11
N SER A 85 -11.82 -1.84 -12.13
CA SER A 85 -12.95 -2.75 -12.21
C SER A 85 -12.71 -4.01 -11.36
N ALA A 86 -13.80 -4.60 -10.85
CA ALA A 86 -13.76 -5.88 -10.13
C ALA A 86 -12.81 -5.91 -8.92
N LEU A 87 -12.73 -4.80 -8.17
CA LEU A 87 -12.13 -4.76 -6.84
C LEU A 87 -13.22 -4.58 -5.79
N TYR A 88 -13.25 -5.48 -4.82
CA TYR A 88 -14.21 -5.44 -3.72
C TYR A 88 -13.47 -5.48 -2.38
N PRO A 89 -13.82 -4.61 -1.42
CA PRO A 89 -13.29 -4.71 -0.07
C PRO A 89 -13.63 -6.08 0.53
N VAL A 90 -12.65 -6.69 1.20
CA VAL A 90 -12.88 -7.91 1.98
C VAL A 90 -13.77 -7.57 3.19
N THR A 91 -14.78 -8.40 3.45
CA THR A 91 -15.91 -8.09 4.34
C THR A 91 -15.49 -7.85 5.80
N ASP A 92 -14.57 -8.67 6.31
CA ASP A 92 -13.94 -8.57 7.63
C ASP A 92 -12.60 -7.81 7.59
N GLY A 93 -12.37 -7.07 6.50
CA GLY A 93 -11.24 -6.16 6.31
C GLY A 93 -11.37 -4.86 7.10
N THR A 94 -10.23 -4.23 7.39
CA THR A 94 -10.17 -2.88 7.96
C THR A 94 -9.60 -1.91 6.94
N THR A 95 -9.76 -0.62 7.20
CA THR A 95 -9.04 0.44 6.47
C THR A 95 -7.93 0.99 7.35
N LEU A 96 -6.73 1.07 6.80
CA LEU A 96 -5.55 1.60 7.45
C LEU A 96 -5.24 3.00 6.91
N SER A 97 -4.53 3.80 7.69
CA SER A 97 -3.97 5.09 7.25
C SER A 97 -2.44 5.01 7.26
N ARG A 98 -1.80 5.47 6.18
CA ARG A 98 -0.34 5.52 6.04
C ARG A 98 0.12 6.95 5.74
N PRO A 99 1.18 7.43 6.41
CA PRO A 99 1.77 8.71 6.08
C PRO A 99 2.57 8.64 4.78
N LEU A 100 2.59 9.74 4.03
CA LEU A 100 3.45 9.93 2.87
C LEU A 100 4.49 11.01 3.19
N TYR A 101 5.77 10.71 3.00
CA TYR A 101 6.86 11.63 3.29
C TYR A 101 7.67 11.95 2.04
N ALA A 102 8.14 13.19 1.93
CA ALA A 102 9.30 13.53 1.12
C ALA A 102 10.54 13.50 1.99
N ILE A 103 11.62 12.89 1.48
CA ILE A 103 12.92 12.79 2.15
C ILE A 103 13.99 13.32 1.20
N TRP A 104 14.90 14.16 1.69
CA TRP A 104 16.01 14.70 0.89
C TRP A 104 17.23 15.00 1.77
N LEU A 105 18.38 15.20 1.13
CA LEU A 105 19.60 15.63 1.83
C LEU A 105 19.44 17.06 2.34
N GLN A 106 19.67 17.29 3.63
CA GLN A 106 19.56 18.61 4.24
C GLN A 106 20.45 19.65 3.57
N ASN A 107 21.66 19.26 3.15
CA ASN A 107 22.60 20.13 2.47
C ASN A 107 22.52 20.03 0.94
N SER A 108 21.37 19.64 0.39
CA SER A 108 21.20 19.58 -1.06
C SER A 108 21.30 20.97 -1.68
N ASP A 109 22.20 21.15 -2.66
CA ASP A 109 22.28 22.37 -3.49
C ASP A 109 20.98 22.63 -4.28
N LYS A 110 20.06 21.66 -4.32
CA LYS A 110 18.74 21.76 -4.98
C LYS A 110 17.61 22.14 -4.03
N GLN A 111 17.92 22.65 -2.83
CA GLN A 111 16.94 23.06 -1.82
C GLN A 111 15.82 23.94 -2.38
N ALA A 112 16.14 24.93 -3.22
CA ALA A 112 15.15 25.82 -3.79
C ALA A 112 14.16 25.06 -4.70
N GLN A 113 14.64 24.18 -5.58
CA GLN A 113 13.76 23.39 -6.45
C GLN A 113 12.91 22.40 -5.64
N ILE A 114 13.49 21.77 -4.62
CA ILE A 114 12.76 20.84 -3.74
C ILE A 114 11.58 21.57 -3.09
N ARG A 115 11.80 22.77 -2.53
CA ARG A 115 10.72 23.56 -1.91
C ARG A 115 9.61 23.92 -2.88
N GLU A 116 9.94 24.25 -4.13
CA GLU A 116 8.91 24.54 -5.14
C GLU A 116 8.11 23.28 -5.51
N ILE A 117 8.77 22.14 -5.69
CA ILE A 117 8.09 20.86 -5.99
C ILE A 117 7.13 20.49 -4.86
N LEU A 118 7.54 20.66 -3.60
CA LEU A 118 6.75 20.32 -2.42
C LEU A 118 5.49 21.20 -2.22
N LYS A 119 5.33 22.28 -2.98
CA LYS A 119 4.07 23.06 -3.01
C LYS A 119 2.97 22.36 -3.80
N THR A 120 3.32 21.40 -4.65
CA THR A 120 2.35 20.62 -5.42
C THR A 120 1.78 19.52 -4.53
N SER A 121 0.46 19.47 -4.38
CA SER A 121 -0.18 18.40 -3.61
C SER A 121 -0.03 17.06 -4.35
N ILE A 122 0.37 16.02 -3.63
CA ILE A 122 0.44 14.64 -4.17
C ILE A 122 -0.84 13.85 -3.84
N LEU A 123 -1.48 14.18 -2.72
CA LEU A 123 -2.69 13.52 -2.26
C LEU A 123 -3.89 14.39 -2.66
N GLU A 124 -4.72 13.86 -3.57
CA GLU A 124 -6.00 14.41 -3.99
C GLU A 124 -7.17 13.59 -3.43
#